data_AF-A0A950XBH1-F1
#
_entry.id   AF-A0A950XBH1-F1
#
_cell.length_a   1.000
_cell.length_b   1.000
_cell.length_c   1.000
_cell.angle_alpha   90.00
_cell.angle_beta   90.00
_cell.angle_gamma   90.00
#
_symmetry.space_group_name_H-M   'P 1'
#
loop_
_entity.id
_entity.type
_entity.pdbx_description
1 polymer ?
#
loop_
_entity_poly.entity_id
_entity_poly.type
_entity_poly.pdbx_seq_one_letter_code
_entity_poly.pdbx_strand_id
1 'polypeptide(L)'
;MQPAVLIRLQPLGPWRYGPGEGGFDQLDSLYRSDRLYSAVTLAMKQLGFLEEWLDATARASTPAVVFSSLFPFQADVLFAPPPATLWPPPSALVTAPSPVFLTKLRWSAARFVPLSLIESILLGENVLADQWIPDPESGCLLRRDRPTPSPFRAVTRTAAAVDRITRAAVHVTLSACVEFEPGSGLWTIARYADAGVESTWSLKLESAFRLLADTGFGARRSSGWGRSEVPQFQTGSWPALLTPKLSRSLRTERQSPNGDTGAPVFWLLSLYSPSPADAIDWKTGQYQFAIRGGRVEGALAAEKKSVHMVSEGSVLASDAEPIGTAVDVAPDGFAHPVYRCGFAFVLKLPTPRSTAETEPVETPSDPDALESRPCDQPEPAPVNLEPEPTTNTGEPGDEI
;
A
#
# COMPACT_ATOMS: atom_id res chain seq x y z
N MET A 1 -20.65 9.63 -10.53
CA MET A 1 -19.44 8.82 -10.32
C MET A 1 -18.31 9.51 -11.07
N GLN A 2 -17.13 9.63 -10.47
CA GLN A 2 -16.00 10.33 -11.09
C GLN A 2 -15.34 9.42 -12.13
N PRO A 3 -15.01 9.94 -13.33
CA PRO A 3 -14.24 9.17 -14.29
C PRO A 3 -12.81 8.93 -13.80
N ALA A 4 -12.25 7.78 -14.18
CA ALA A 4 -10.89 7.40 -13.82
C ALA A 4 -10.25 6.52 -14.89
N VAL A 5 -8.92 6.52 -14.93
CA VAL A 5 -8.11 5.65 -15.79
C VAL A 5 -7.06 4.93 -14.98
N LEU A 6 -7.05 3.61 -15.06
CA LEU A 6 -6.00 2.73 -14.55
C LEU A 6 -4.90 2.63 -15.61
N ILE A 7 -3.66 2.83 -15.18
CA ILE A 7 -2.48 2.86 -16.03
C ILE A 7 -1.49 1.81 -15.53
N ARG A 8 -1.14 0.84 -16.39
CA ARG A 8 -0.11 -0.18 -16.09
C ARG A 8 1.16 0.11 -16.88
N LEU A 9 2.30 0.03 -16.19
CA LEU A 9 3.64 0.28 -16.72
C LEU A 9 4.48 -0.97 -16.51
N GLN A 10 4.90 -1.61 -17.60
CA GLN A 10 5.79 -2.77 -17.60
C GLN A 10 7.23 -2.31 -17.83
N PRO A 11 8.13 -2.35 -16.82
CA PRO A 11 9.48 -1.84 -16.93
C PRO A 11 10.33 -2.60 -17.98
N LEU A 12 11.06 -1.87 -18.82
CA LEU A 12 12.05 -2.45 -19.76
C LEU A 12 13.44 -2.63 -19.14
N GLY A 13 13.62 -2.17 -17.91
CA GLY A 13 14.90 -2.16 -17.22
C GLY A 13 14.75 -1.65 -15.80
N PRO A 14 15.88 -1.40 -15.10
CA PRO A 14 15.84 -0.97 -13.71
C PRO A 14 15.19 0.40 -13.57
N TRP A 15 14.41 0.56 -12.51
CA TRP A 15 13.86 1.85 -12.09
C TRP A 15 14.57 2.34 -10.84
N ARG A 16 14.65 3.66 -10.67
CA ARG A 16 15.18 4.25 -9.45
C ARG A 16 14.27 5.32 -8.89
N TYR A 17 13.66 4.99 -7.76
CA TYR A 17 12.96 5.91 -6.89
C TYR A 17 13.76 6.08 -5.60
N GLY A 18 14.65 7.08 -5.56
CA GLY A 18 15.49 7.35 -4.38
C GLY A 18 14.71 7.87 -3.16
N PRO A 19 15.30 7.83 -1.96
CA PRO A 19 14.66 8.32 -0.73
C PRO A 19 14.48 9.85 -0.78
N GLY A 20 13.66 10.37 0.15
CA GLY A 20 13.43 11.82 0.29
C GLY A 20 14.71 12.62 0.56
N GLU A 21 15.72 12.00 1.18
CA GLU A 21 17.01 12.59 1.54
C GLU A 21 18.04 12.57 0.39
N GLY A 22 17.78 11.82 -0.68
CA GLY A 22 18.62 11.82 -1.89
C GLY A 22 19.81 10.86 -1.92
N GLY A 23 19.95 9.94 -0.95
CA GLY A 23 20.99 8.89 -0.97
C GLY A 23 20.94 8.00 -2.23
N PHE A 24 22.09 7.76 -2.86
CA PHE A 24 22.21 7.02 -4.13
C PHE A 24 22.14 5.49 -3.98
N ASP A 25 22.59 5.00 -2.83
CA ASP A 25 22.65 3.61 -2.39
C ASP A 25 21.36 3.14 -1.71
N GLN A 26 20.39 4.03 -1.53
CA GLN A 26 19.11 3.74 -0.91
C GLN A 26 17.95 3.92 -1.89
N LEU A 27 16.85 3.26 -1.59
CA LEU A 27 15.59 3.36 -2.33
C LEU A 27 14.49 3.85 -1.39
N ASP A 28 13.58 4.64 -1.93
CA ASP A 28 12.27 4.76 -1.32
C ASP A 28 11.56 3.41 -1.48
N SER A 29 10.62 3.19 -0.60
CA SER A 29 9.80 1.99 -0.58
C SER A 29 8.82 1.95 -1.78
N LEU A 30 8.45 3.10 -2.35
CA LEU A 30 7.58 3.17 -3.54
C LEU A 30 7.88 4.38 -4.43
N TYR A 31 7.35 4.33 -5.66
CA TYR A 31 7.32 5.50 -6.54
C TYR A 31 6.06 6.33 -6.23
N ARG A 32 6.24 7.32 -5.36
CA ARG A 32 5.16 8.14 -4.77
C ARG A 32 4.51 9.12 -5.76
N SER A 33 3.28 9.52 -5.44
CA SER A 33 2.44 10.42 -6.24
C SER A 33 3.07 11.79 -6.48
N ASP A 34 3.83 12.33 -5.53
CA ASP A 34 4.58 13.59 -5.67
C ASP A 34 5.56 13.54 -6.86
N ARG A 35 6.26 12.42 -6.98
CA ARG A 35 7.23 12.16 -8.04
C ARG A 35 6.53 11.88 -9.37
N LEU A 36 5.43 11.13 -9.36
CA LEU A 36 4.62 10.90 -10.56
C LEU A 36 4.09 12.22 -11.11
N TYR A 37 3.47 13.03 -10.26
CA TYR A 37 2.97 14.36 -10.65
C TYR A 37 4.09 15.23 -11.21
N SER A 38 5.28 15.22 -10.59
CA SER A 38 6.45 15.94 -11.10
C SER A 38 6.86 15.44 -12.50
N ALA A 39 6.90 14.12 -12.71
CA ALA A 39 7.23 13.53 -14.01
C ALA A 39 6.20 13.89 -15.09
N VAL A 40 4.90 13.80 -14.77
CA VAL A 40 3.81 14.20 -15.66
C VAL A 40 3.88 15.70 -15.97
N THR A 41 4.16 16.55 -14.98
CA THR A 41 4.31 18.00 -15.18
C THR A 41 5.44 18.33 -16.16
N LEU A 42 6.57 17.62 -16.06
CA LEU A 42 7.68 17.77 -17.01
C LEU A 42 7.34 17.24 -18.40
N ALA A 43 6.58 16.16 -18.50
CA ALA A 43 6.05 15.68 -19.78
C ALA A 43 5.06 16.68 -20.40
N MET A 44 4.16 17.26 -19.61
CA MET A 44 3.25 18.32 -20.05
C MET A 44 4.02 19.56 -20.53
N LYS A 45 5.14 19.92 -19.89
CA LYS A 45 6.04 20.96 -20.39
C LYS A 45 6.61 20.63 -21.78
N GLN A 46 7.05 19.41 -22.00
CA GLN A 46 7.56 18.98 -23.31
C GLN A 46 6.47 18.97 -24.39
N LEU A 47 5.23 18.64 -24.00
CA LEU A 47 4.07 18.63 -24.88
C LEU A 47 3.44 20.02 -25.09
N GLY A 48 3.93 21.07 -24.41
CA GLY A 48 3.45 22.45 -24.56
C GLY A 48 2.23 22.81 -23.70
N PHE A 49 1.85 21.97 -22.72
CA PHE A 49 0.66 22.16 -21.88
C PHE A 49 0.99 22.55 -20.42
N LEU A 50 2.18 23.07 -20.13
CA LEU A 50 2.63 23.31 -18.75
C LEU A 50 1.71 24.24 -17.97
N GLU A 51 1.44 25.43 -18.50
CA GLU A 51 0.67 26.44 -17.76
C GLU A 51 -0.77 25.98 -17.55
N GLU A 52 -1.43 25.46 -18.58
CA GLU A 52 -2.76 24.84 -18.48
C GLU A 52 -2.81 23.73 -17.42
N TRP A 53 -1.76 22.91 -17.36
CA TRP A 53 -1.67 21.81 -16.39
C TRP A 53 -1.52 22.32 -14.96
N LEU A 54 -0.65 23.31 -14.74
CA LEU A 54 -0.46 23.91 -13.41
C LEU A 54 -1.72 24.65 -12.94
N ASP A 55 -2.36 25.40 -13.83
CA ASP A 55 -3.60 26.14 -13.56
C ASP A 55 -4.75 25.19 -13.21
N ALA A 56 -4.85 24.05 -13.90
CA ALA A 56 -5.86 23.04 -13.61
C ALA A 56 -5.55 22.17 -12.37
N THR A 57 -4.31 22.19 -11.86
CA THR A 57 -3.90 21.31 -10.75
C THR A 57 -3.28 22.07 -9.59
N ALA A 58 -1.96 22.33 -9.61
CA ALA A 58 -1.23 22.91 -8.47
C ALA A 58 -1.69 24.30 -8.05
N ARG A 59 -2.22 25.11 -8.98
CA ARG A 59 -2.72 26.47 -8.70
C ARG A 59 -4.22 26.52 -8.47
N ALA A 60 -4.94 25.43 -8.74
CA ALA A 60 -6.37 25.33 -8.48
C ALA A 60 -6.65 25.03 -6.99
N SER A 61 -7.79 25.49 -6.48
CA SER A 61 -8.26 25.12 -5.13
C SER A 61 -8.61 23.64 -5.03
N THR A 62 -9.04 23.04 -6.15
CA THR A 62 -9.33 21.62 -6.27
C THR A 62 -8.67 21.11 -7.55
N PRO A 63 -7.77 20.12 -7.47
CA PRO A 63 -7.04 19.63 -8.63
C PRO A 63 -7.98 18.90 -9.60
N ALA A 64 -7.91 19.26 -10.88
CA ALA A 64 -8.70 18.63 -11.94
C ALA A 64 -8.34 17.14 -12.12
N VAL A 65 -7.06 16.78 -11.92
CA VAL A 65 -6.56 15.41 -12.04
C VAL A 65 -5.73 15.06 -10.80
N VAL A 66 -6.04 13.92 -10.20
CA VAL A 66 -5.33 13.39 -9.02
C VAL A 66 -4.84 11.98 -9.30
N PHE A 67 -3.62 11.66 -8.87
CA PHE A 67 -3.02 10.34 -9.04
C PHE A 67 -2.89 9.61 -7.71
N SER A 68 -3.09 8.29 -7.73
CA SER A 68 -2.49 7.43 -6.72
C SER A 68 -0.97 7.38 -6.89
N SER A 69 -0.27 6.90 -5.89
CA SER A 69 1.10 6.44 -6.05
C SER A 69 1.18 5.22 -6.96
N LEU A 70 2.38 4.89 -7.42
CA LEU A 70 2.61 3.69 -8.21
C LEU A 70 2.80 2.49 -7.27
N PHE A 71 2.00 1.46 -7.50
CA PHE A 71 2.01 0.23 -6.73
C PHE A 71 2.36 -0.97 -7.60
N PRO A 72 2.89 -2.06 -7.03
CA PRO A 72 3.26 -3.22 -7.82
C PRO A 72 2.04 -3.94 -8.39
N PHE A 73 2.21 -4.54 -9.56
CA PHE A 73 1.35 -5.61 -10.05
C PHE A 73 2.18 -6.79 -10.53
N GLN A 74 1.56 -7.96 -10.57
CA GLN A 74 2.12 -9.17 -11.19
C GLN A 74 1.00 -9.88 -11.96
N ALA A 75 1.18 -10.04 -13.27
CA ALA A 75 0.15 -10.45 -14.21
C ALA A 75 -1.13 -9.60 -14.02
N ASP A 76 -2.24 -10.22 -13.61
CA ASP A 76 -3.51 -9.54 -13.37
C ASP A 76 -3.73 -9.10 -11.92
N VAL A 77 -2.81 -9.45 -11.01
CA VAL A 77 -2.92 -9.11 -9.60
C VAL A 77 -2.34 -7.72 -9.36
N LEU A 78 -3.23 -6.79 -9.03
CA LEU A 78 -2.86 -5.45 -8.56
C LEU A 78 -2.67 -5.49 -7.05
N PHE A 79 -1.55 -4.98 -6.56
CA PHE A 79 -1.30 -4.84 -5.13
C PHE A 79 -1.39 -3.37 -4.69
N ALA A 80 -1.78 -3.13 -3.45
CA ALA A 80 -1.80 -1.81 -2.82
C ALA A 80 -1.42 -1.92 -1.33
N PRO A 81 -0.97 -0.83 -0.69
CA PRO A 81 -0.84 -0.80 0.76
C PRO A 81 -2.24 -0.88 1.40
N PRO A 82 -2.51 -1.89 2.25
CA PRO A 82 -3.83 -2.04 2.85
C PRO A 82 -4.15 -0.88 3.79
N PRO A 83 -5.44 -0.59 4.07
CA PRO A 83 -5.81 0.41 5.06
C PRO A 83 -5.20 0.08 6.43
N ALA A 84 -4.51 1.03 7.04
CA ALA A 84 -3.77 0.83 8.29
C ALA A 84 -4.65 0.33 9.45
N THR A 85 -5.93 0.72 9.48
CA THR A 85 -6.89 0.30 10.51
C THR A 85 -7.37 -1.15 10.34
N LEU A 86 -7.13 -1.77 9.18
CA LEU A 86 -7.56 -3.13 8.84
C LEU A 86 -6.39 -4.05 8.52
N TRP A 87 -5.16 -3.62 8.83
CA TRP A 87 -3.95 -4.39 8.59
C TRP A 87 -3.00 -4.42 9.79
N PRO A 88 -2.58 -5.60 10.30
CA PRO A 88 -2.96 -6.97 9.89
C PRO A 88 -4.47 -7.26 9.86
N PRO A 89 -4.93 -8.27 9.09
CA PRO A 89 -6.36 -8.55 8.98
C PRO A 89 -6.96 -8.89 10.36
N PRO A 90 -8.19 -8.43 10.65
CA PRO A 90 -8.86 -8.74 11.92
C PRO A 90 -8.95 -10.24 12.16
N SER A 91 -8.62 -10.71 13.37
CA SER A 91 -8.60 -12.14 13.71
C SER A 91 -9.95 -12.83 13.48
N ALA A 92 -11.06 -12.10 13.64
CA ALA A 92 -12.41 -12.60 13.37
C ALA A 92 -12.65 -13.00 11.91
N LEU A 93 -11.91 -12.41 10.96
CA LEU A 93 -12.02 -12.71 9.53
C LEU A 93 -11.02 -13.77 9.07
N VAL A 94 -10.01 -14.10 9.88
CA VAL A 94 -8.94 -15.01 9.47
C VAL A 94 -9.25 -16.43 9.92
N THR A 95 -9.31 -17.34 8.96
CA THR A 95 -9.54 -18.78 9.19
C THR A 95 -8.33 -19.57 8.72
N ALA A 96 -8.02 -20.67 9.42
CA ALA A 96 -6.94 -21.57 9.04
C ALA A 96 -7.28 -23.03 9.38
N PRO A 97 -6.74 -24.01 8.65
CA PRO A 97 -6.94 -25.43 8.95
C PRO A 97 -6.39 -25.86 10.31
N SER A 98 -5.40 -25.14 10.85
CA SER A 98 -4.77 -25.44 12.13
C SER A 98 -4.39 -24.14 12.88
N PRO A 99 -4.59 -24.06 14.21
CA PRO A 99 -4.25 -22.87 14.99
C PRO A 99 -2.75 -22.55 14.98
N VAL A 100 -1.87 -23.56 14.86
CA VAL A 100 -0.40 -23.38 14.78
C VAL A 100 -0.01 -22.57 13.53
N PHE A 101 -0.81 -22.68 12.47
CA PHE A 101 -0.54 -21.99 11.21
C PHE A 101 -0.74 -20.47 11.34
N LEU A 102 -1.77 -20.04 12.08
CA LEU A 102 -2.06 -18.61 12.29
C LEU A 102 -0.87 -17.89 12.93
N THR A 103 -0.20 -18.54 13.87
CA THR A 103 0.97 -17.98 14.57
C THR A 103 2.21 -17.87 13.67
N LYS A 104 2.31 -18.66 12.60
CA LYS A 104 3.47 -18.66 11.69
C LYS A 104 3.42 -17.55 10.64
N LEU A 105 2.22 -17.08 10.29
CA LEU A 105 2.06 -16.10 9.21
C LEU A 105 2.28 -14.68 9.74
N ARG A 106 3.37 -14.04 9.30
CA ARG A 106 3.67 -12.65 9.66
C ARG A 106 2.99 -11.67 8.71
N TRP A 107 1.71 -11.43 8.93
CA TRP A 107 0.91 -10.47 8.14
C TRP A 107 1.55 -9.07 8.06
N SER A 108 2.17 -8.61 9.16
CA SER A 108 2.85 -7.31 9.21
C SER A 108 4.08 -7.19 8.31
N ALA A 109 4.64 -8.32 7.84
CA ALA A 109 5.73 -8.30 6.86
C ALA A 109 5.25 -7.96 5.45
N ALA A 110 3.96 -8.19 5.14
CA ALA A 110 3.38 -7.80 3.87
C ALA A 110 3.02 -6.30 3.90
N ARG A 111 3.67 -5.56 3.02
CA ARG A 111 3.44 -4.14 2.79
C ARG A 111 2.46 -3.88 1.65
N PHE A 112 2.45 -4.77 0.65
CA PHE A 112 1.54 -4.70 -0.49
C PHE A 112 0.64 -5.92 -0.52
N VAL A 113 -0.67 -5.70 -0.54
CA VAL A 113 -1.68 -6.76 -0.48
C VAL A 113 -2.52 -6.72 -1.76
N PRO A 114 -2.92 -7.87 -2.32
CA PRO A 114 -3.80 -7.90 -3.48
C PRO A 114 -5.08 -7.09 -3.24
N LEU A 115 -5.45 -6.24 -4.21
CA LEU A 115 -6.66 -5.42 -4.12
C LEU A 115 -7.92 -6.26 -3.89
N SER A 116 -7.99 -7.46 -4.48
CA SER A 116 -9.09 -8.39 -4.28
C SER A 116 -9.21 -8.85 -2.83
N LEU A 117 -8.07 -9.08 -2.15
CA LEU A 117 -8.07 -9.45 -0.73
C LEU A 117 -8.43 -8.27 0.16
N ILE A 118 -7.92 -7.07 -0.15
CA ILE A 118 -8.31 -5.84 0.57
C ILE A 118 -9.82 -5.63 0.44
N GLU A 119 -10.38 -5.78 -0.76
CA GLU A 119 -11.82 -5.68 -1.00
C GLU A 119 -12.62 -6.73 -0.21
N SER A 120 -12.16 -7.99 -0.16
CA SER A 120 -12.77 -9.03 0.66
C SER A 120 -12.78 -8.69 2.16
N ILE A 121 -11.66 -8.20 2.71
CA ILE A 121 -11.56 -7.78 4.12
C ILE A 121 -12.51 -6.62 4.40
N LEU A 122 -12.58 -5.63 3.50
CA LEU A 122 -13.48 -4.49 3.63
C LEU A 122 -14.97 -4.87 3.59
N LEU A 123 -15.30 -5.98 2.92
CA LEU A 123 -16.65 -6.54 2.88
C LEU A 123 -16.95 -7.50 4.04
N GLY A 124 -15.97 -7.76 4.92
CA GLY A 124 -16.10 -8.73 6.01
C GLY A 124 -16.12 -10.18 5.53
N GLU A 125 -15.58 -10.48 4.35
CA GLU A 125 -15.45 -11.85 3.85
C GLU A 125 -14.31 -12.58 4.59
N ASN A 126 -14.49 -13.89 4.81
CA ASN A 126 -13.48 -14.72 5.46
C ASN A 126 -12.22 -14.89 4.59
N VAL A 127 -11.05 -14.78 5.23
CA VAL A 127 -9.73 -14.94 4.63
C VAL A 127 -9.11 -16.25 5.09
N LEU A 128 -8.79 -17.13 4.14
CA LEU A 128 -8.07 -18.37 4.38
C LEU A 128 -6.56 -18.10 4.46
N ALA A 129 -5.99 -18.16 5.66
CA ALA A 129 -4.59 -17.79 5.91
C ALA A 129 -3.58 -18.69 5.18
N ASP A 130 -3.92 -19.97 4.96
CA ASP A 130 -3.07 -20.97 4.32
C ASP A 130 -2.77 -20.69 2.85
N GLN A 131 -3.58 -19.85 2.21
CA GLN A 131 -3.40 -19.45 0.81
C GLN A 131 -2.36 -18.35 0.62
N TRP A 132 -1.82 -17.77 1.69
CA TRP A 132 -1.01 -16.55 1.62
C TRP A 132 0.38 -16.72 2.22
N ILE A 133 1.36 -16.04 1.63
CA ILE A 133 2.71 -15.94 2.14
C ILE A 133 3.29 -14.55 1.85
N PRO A 134 3.82 -13.83 2.86
CA PRO A 134 4.53 -12.58 2.62
C PRO A 134 5.88 -12.88 1.96
N ASP A 135 6.11 -12.25 0.82
CA ASP A 135 7.40 -12.32 0.13
C ASP A 135 8.39 -11.32 0.76
N PRO A 136 9.54 -11.76 1.29
CA PRO A 136 10.51 -10.87 1.94
C PRO A 136 11.24 -9.94 0.96
N GLU A 137 11.30 -10.26 -0.33
CA GLU A 137 12.07 -9.50 -1.30
C GLU A 137 11.30 -8.29 -1.83
N SER A 138 10.04 -8.49 -2.24
CA SER A 138 9.15 -7.43 -2.72
C SER A 138 8.29 -6.80 -1.61
N GLY A 139 8.06 -7.52 -0.50
CA GLY A 139 7.08 -7.15 0.51
C GLY A 139 5.63 -7.33 0.05
N CYS A 140 5.38 -8.01 -1.07
CA CYS A 140 4.04 -8.37 -1.53
C CYS A 140 3.50 -9.61 -0.81
N LEU A 141 2.19 -9.66 -0.57
CA LEU A 141 1.51 -10.86 -0.10
C LEU A 141 1.15 -11.75 -1.29
N LEU A 142 1.88 -12.84 -1.49
CA LEU A 142 1.72 -13.75 -2.63
C LEU A 142 0.84 -14.95 -2.28
N ARG A 143 0.29 -15.56 -3.33
CA ARG A 143 -0.48 -16.80 -3.24
C ARG A 143 0.46 -17.98 -3.00
N ARG A 144 0.21 -18.78 -1.97
CA ARG A 144 0.98 -19.99 -1.66
C ARG A 144 0.58 -21.17 -2.54
N ASP A 145 -0.69 -21.26 -2.91
CA ASP A 145 -1.22 -22.33 -3.77
C ASP A 145 -0.78 -22.19 -5.24
N ARG A 146 -0.36 -20.98 -5.64
CA ARG A 146 0.21 -20.69 -6.96
C ARG A 146 1.51 -19.90 -6.78
N PRO A 147 2.63 -20.58 -6.48
CA PRO A 147 3.90 -19.92 -6.28
C PRO A 147 4.31 -19.14 -7.52
N THR A 148 4.55 -17.84 -7.35
CA THR A 148 5.13 -16.94 -8.35
C THR A 148 6.46 -16.40 -7.83
N PRO A 149 7.40 -16.04 -8.71
CA PRO A 149 8.62 -15.34 -8.27
C PRO A 149 8.25 -13.97 -7.70
N SER A 150 9.15 -13.40 -6.88
CA SER A 150 9.03 -12.05 -6.34
C SER A 150 8.77 -11.04 -7.48
N PRO A 151 7.68 -10.24 -7.46
CA PRO A 151 7.36 -9.33 -8.57
C PRO A 151 8.49 -8.34 -8.91
N PHE A 152 9.27 -7.96 -7.91
CA PHE A 152 10.44 -7.09 -8.06
C PHE A 152 11.40 -7.30 -6.90
N ARG A 153 12.62 -6.80 -7.08
CA ARG A 153 13.66 -6.80 -6.04
C ARG A 153 14.51 -5.55 -6.05
N ALA A 154 15.00 -5.17 -4.88
CA ALA A 154 16.00 -4.12 -4.75
C ALA A 154 17.40 -4.67 -5.08
N VAL A 155 18.13 -3.98 -5.96
CA VAL A 155 19.47 -4.36 -6.41
C VAL A 155 20.38 -3.14 -6.36
N THR A 156 21.64 -3.34 -5.96
CA THR A 156 22.66 -2.29 -6.05
C THR A 156 23.56 -2.56 -7.25
N ARG A 157 23.73 -1.55 -8.11
CA ARG A 157 24.62 -1.60 -9.27
C ARG A 157 25.82 -0.70 -9.05
N THR A 158 26.99 -1.18 -9.47
CA THR A 158 28.25 -0.43 -9.41
C THR A 158 28.60 0.10 -10.79
N ALA A 159 29.02 1.36 -10.86
CA ALA A 159 29.61 1.96 -12.06
C ALA A 159 30.87 2.73 -11.66
N ALA A 160 31.80 2.90 -12.60
CA ALA A 160 32.98 3.74 -12.40
C ALA A 160 33.22 4.58 -13.64
N ALA A 161 33.74 5.79 -13.46
CA ALA A 161 34.30 6.53 -14.59
C ALA A 161 35.61 5.86 -14.99
N VAL A 162 35.89 5.74 -16.29
CA VAL A 162 37.16 5.18 -16.77
C VAL A 162 37.96 6.32 -17.38
N ASP A 163 39.14 6.58 -16.81
CA ASP A 163 40.07 7.55 -17.39
C ASP A 163 40.52 7.05 -18.77
N ARG A 164 40.36 7.88 -19.79
CA ARG A 164 40.68 7.54 -21.17
C ARG A 164 42.17 7.36 -21.43
N ILE A 165 43.03 8.02 -20.65
CA ILE A 165 44.49 7.95 -20.81
C ILE A 165 45.04 6.75 -20.06
N THR A 166 44.81 6.70 -18.75
CA THR A 166 45.38 5.66 -17.88
C THR A 166 44.62 4.34 -17.92
N ARG A 167 43.38 4.33 -18.43
CA ARG A 167 42.41 3.22 -18.34
C ARG A 167 42.07 2.79 -16.92
N ALA A 168 42.46 3.59 -15.92
CA ALA A 168 42.11 3.32 -14.54
C ALA A 168 40.63 3.61 -14.31
N ALA A 169 39.96 2.73 -13.56
CA ALA A 169 38.64 3.00 -13.03
C ALA A 169 38.78 4.01 -11.87
N VAL A 170 38.11 5.15 -12.00
CA VAL A 170 38.08 6.24 -11.05
C VAL A 170 36.63 6.55 -10.66
N HIS A 171 36.40 7.12 -9.47
CA HIS A 171 35.06 7.50 -9.00
C HIS A 171 34.01 6.38 -9.06
N VAL A 172 34.30 5.26 -8.39
CA VAL A 172 33.32 4.17 -8.24
C VAL A 172 32.08 4.68 -7.52
N THR A 173 30.92 4.47 -8.12
CA THR A 173 29.61 4.91 -7.65
C THR A 173 28.69 3.72 -7.52
N LEU A 174 28.02 3.59 -6.38
CA LEU A 174 26.96 2.63 -6.13
C LEU A 174 25.60 3.29 -6.38
N SER A 175 24.69 2.58 -7.02
CA SER A 175 23.33 3.04 -7.28
C SER A 175 22.34 1.93 -7.00
N ALA A 176 21.46 2.13 -6.03
CA ALA A 176 20.35 1.22 -5.79
C ALA A 176 19.22 1.46 -6.80
N CYS A 177 18.66 0.36 -7.29
CA CYS A 177 17.55 0.31 -8.24
C CYS A 177 16.61 -0.84 -7.94
N VAL A 178 15.44 -0.81 -8.58
CA VAL A 178 14.48 -1.90 -8.55
C VAL A 178 14.43 -2.57 -9.91
N GLU A 179 14.58 -3.89 -9.91
CA GLU A 179 14.43 -4.77 -11.07
C GLU A 179 13.13 -5.54 -10.94
N PHE A 180 12.44 -5.76 -12.06
CA PHE A 180 11.12 -6.36 -12.10
C PHE A 180 11.19 -7.72 -12.81
N GLU A 181 10.42 -8.68 -12.32
CA GLU A 181 10.22 -9.95 -13.02
C GLU A 181 9.32 -9.76 -14.25
N PRO A 182 9.46 -10.59 -15.30
CA PRO A 182 8.56 -10.56 -16.46
C PRO A 182 7.09 -10.66 -16.04
N GLY A 183 6.23 -9.87 -16.70
CA GLY A 183 4.82 -9.78 -16.35
C GLY A 183 4.53 -9.00 -15.05
N SER A 184 5.55 -8.44 -14.40
CA SER A 184 5.41 -7.56 -13.24
C SER A 184 5.73 -6.11 -13.61
N GLY A 185 5.23 -5.18 -12.81
CA GLY A 185 5.45 -3.77 -13.07
C GLY A 185 4.80 -2.88 -12.03
N LEU A 186 4.53 -1.64 -12.42
CA LEU A 186 3.89 -0.65 -11.58
C LEU A 186 2.59 -0.17 -12.20
N TRP A 187 1.57 0.02 -11.39
CA TRP A 187 0.29 0.60 -11.80
C TRP A 187 -0.02 1.85 -10.99
N THR A 188 -0.75 2.78 -11.59
CA THR A 188 -1.32 3.96 -10.94
C THR A 188 -2.73 4.18 -11.48
N ILE A 189 -3.55 4.88 -10.72
CA ILE A 189 -4.86 5.33 -11.18
C ILE A 189 -4.90 6.86 -11.15
N ALA A 190 -5.43 7.44 -12.22
CA ALA A 190 -5.73 8.85 -12.30
C ALA A 190 -7.25 9.05 -12.22
N ARG A 191 -7.69 10.00 -11.42
CA ARG A 191 -9.10 10.37 -11.27
C ARG A 191 -9.30 11.79 -11.76
N TYR A 192 -10.35 11.98 -12.55
CA TYR A 192 -10.79 13.29 -13.03
C TYR A 192 -11.87 13.83 -12.10
N ALA A 193 -11.89 15.15 -11.89
CA ALA A 193 -12.92 15.79 -11.08
C ALA A 193 -14.33 15.50 -11.62
N ASP A 194 -14.50 15.56 -12.95
CA ASP A 194 -15.74 15.27 -13.67
C ASP A 194 -15.48 14.84 -15.13
N ALA A 195 -16.56 14.58 -15.89
CA ALA A 195 -16.50 14.14 -17.28
C ALA A 195 -16.02 15.23 -18.26
N GLY A 196 -16.26 16.50 -17.97
CA GLY A 196 -15.74 17.61 -18.77
C GLY A 196 -14.21 17.69 -18.64
N VAL A 197 -13.71 17.54 -17.42
CA VAL A 197 -12.28 17.44 -17.13
C VAL A 197 -11.65 16.22 -17.82
N GLU A 198 -12.30 15.06 -17.77
CA GLU A 198 -11.84 13.86 -18.50
C GLU A 198 -11.72 14.11 -20.00
N SER A 199 -12.72 14.74 -20.62
CA SER A 199 -12.69 15.03 -22.06
C SER A 199 -11.52 15.96 -22.44
N THR A 200 -11.12 16.85 -21.54
CA THR A 200 -10.03 17.80 -21.75
C THR A 200 -8.66 17.15 -21.54
N TRP A 201 -8.53 16.29 -20.51
CA TRP A 201 -7.24 15.82 -20.02
C TRP A 201 -6.88 14.40 -20.39
N SER A 202 -7.83 13.53 -20.73
CA SER A 202 -7.57 12.11 -21.02
C SER A 202 -6.48 11.89 -22.05
N LEU A 203 -6.65 12.44 -23.26
CA LEU A 203 -5.67 12.27 -24.35
C LEU A 203 -4.32 12.91 -24.04
N LYS A 204 -4.31 14.08 -23.39
CA LYS A 204 -3.08 14.77 -22.95
C LYS A 204 -2.33 13.91 -21.92
N LEU A 205 -3.06 13.31 -20.99
CA LEU A 205 -2.50 12.46 -19.95
C LEU A 205 -1.92 11.18 -20.54
N GLU A 206 -2.66 10.48 -21.41
CA GLU A 206 -2.14 9.29 -22.07
C GLU A 206 -0.90 9.59 -22.90
N SER A 207 -0.89 10.73 -23.62
CA SER A 207 0.29 11.20 -24.37
C SER A 207 1.48 11.45 -23.45
N ALA A 208 1.27 12.06 -22.29
CA ALA A 208 2.32 12.27 -21.30
C ALA A 208 2.90 10.94 -20.78
N PHE A 209 2.04 9.94 -20.50
CA PHE A 209 2.50 8.61 -20.09
C PHE A 209 3.25 7.86 -21.20
N ARG A 210 2.81 7.97 -22.46
CA ARG A 210 3.53 7.40 -23.61
C ARG A 210 4.92 8.02 -23.76
N LEU A 211 5.03 9.36 -23.65
CA LEU A 211 6.31 10.06 -23.66
C LEU A 211 7.21 9.62 -22.48
N LEU A 212 6.63 9.43 -21.30
CA LEU A 212 7.38 8.97 -20.12
C LEU A 212 7.81 7.50 -20.22
N ALA A 213 7.10 6.66 -20.95
CA ALA A 213 7.52 5.28 -21.21
C ALA A 213 8.88 5.23 -21.94
N ASP A 214 9.07 6.13 -22.93
CA ASP A 214 10.31 6.24 -23.70
C ASP A 214 11.42 7.00 -22.95
N THR A 215 11.05 8.10 -22.29
CA THR A 215 12.03 9.00 -21.63
C THR A 215 12.42 8.54 -20.22
N GLY A 216 11.58 7.73 -19.59
CA GLY A 216 11.80 7.07 -18.31
C GLY A 216 11.29 7.84 -17.09
N PHE A 217 11.00 7.08 -16.04
CA PHE A 217 10.56 7.57 -14.73
C PHE A 217 11.71 7.56 -13.70
N GLY A 218 11.83 8.64 -12.92
CA GLY A 218 12.76 8.70 -11.79
C GLY A 218 14.19 9.06 -12.21
N ALA A 219 15.17 8.54 -11.46
CA ALA A 219 16.58 8.89 -11.67
C ALA A 219 17.26 8.01 -12.74
N ARG A 220 18.41 8.48 -13.25
CA ARG A 220 19.24 7.77 -14.25
C ARG A 220 18.59 7.49 -15.60
N ARG A 221 17.60 8.30 -15.99
CA ARG A 221 16.97 8.27 -17.32
C ARG A 221 17.96 8.32 -18.49
N SER A 222 19.02 9.13 -18.36
CA SER A 222 20.10 9.21 -19.36
C SER A 222 20.93 7.93 -19.51
N SER A 223 20.88 7.03 -18.51
CA SER A 223 21.46 5.68 -18.57
C SER A 223 20.43 4.63 -19.01
N GLY A 224 19.25 5.03 -19.49
CA GLY A 224 18.17 4.15 -19.93
C GLY A 224 17.28 3.61 -18.81
N TRP A 225 17.45 4.06 -17.56
CA TRP A 225 16.62 3.60 -16.43
C TRP A 225 15.24 4.24 -16.45
N GLY A 226 14.27 3.58 -15.83
CA GLY A 226 12.92 4.11 -15.66
C GLY A 226 12.01 3.93 -16.87
N ARG A 227 12.48 3.34 -17.98
CA ARG A 227 11.65 3.10 -19.17
C ARG A 227 10.64 1.99 -18.95
N SER A 228 9.54 2.03 -19.71
CA SER A 228 8.54 0.96 -19.76
C SER A 228 8.17 0.63 -21.19
N GLU A 229 7.51 -0.51 -21.37
CA GLU A 229 6.72 -0.78 -22.56
C GLU A 229 5.60 0.26 -22.72
N VAL A 230 4.88 0.18 -23.84
CA VAL A 230 3.73 1.03 -24.11
C VAL A 230 2.73 0.91 -22.96
N PRO A 231 2.38 2.02 -22.28
CA PRO A 231 1.46 1.98 -21.15
C PRO A 231 0.10 1.42 -21.55
N GLN A 232 -0.46 0.57 -20.69
CA GLN A 232 -1.81 0.05 -20.87
C GLN A 232 -2.80 0.92 -20.10
N PHE A 233 -3.88 1.32 -20.77
CA PHE A 233 -4.91 2.19 -20.20
C PHE A 233 -6.23 1.45 -20.09
N GLN A 234 -6.88 1.54 -18.93
CA GLN A 234 -8.22 1.03 -18.71
C GLN A 234 -9.08 2.11 -18.07
N THR A 235 -10.05 2.63 -18.83
CA THR A 235 -10.98 3.66 -18.37
C THR A 235 -12.16 3.05 -17.60
N GLY A 236 -12.69 3.78 -16.63
CA GLY A 236 -13.86 3.36 -15.87
C GLY A 236 -14.33 4.41 -14.88
N SER A 237 -15.19 4.00 -13.95
CA SER A 237 -15.70 4.88 -12.89
C SER A 237 -15.05 4.58 -11.55
N TRP A 238 -14.71 5.62 -10.80
CA TRP A 238 -14.21 5.50 -9.44
C TRP A 238 -15.37 5.27 -8.44
N PRO A 239 -15.23 4.35 -7.45
CA PRO A 239 -14.14 3.40 -7.19
C PRO A 239 -14.27 2.04 -7.89
N ALA A 240 -15.32 1.85 -8.70
CA ALA A 240 -15.66 0.56 -9.30
C ALA A 240 -14.58 -0.04 -10.21
N LEU A 241 -13.70 0.80 -10.74
CA LEU A 241 -12.55 0.37 -11.55
C LEU A 241 -11.54 -0.48 -10.77
N LEU A 242 -11.35 -0.22 -9.46
CA LEU A 242 -10.45 -1.00 -8.60
C LEU A 242 -11.18 -1.95 -7.67
N THR A 243 -12.33 -1.52 -7.12
CA THR A 243 -13.09 -2.28 -6.12
C THR A 243 -14.57 -2.37 -6.54
N PRO A 244 -14.90 -3.23 -7.53
CA PRO A 244 -16.24 -3.33 -8.09
C PRO A 244 -17.27 -3.93 -7.12
N LYS A 245 -16.88 -4.84 -6.21
CA LYS A 245 -17.78 -5.40 -5.20
C LYS A 245 -18.07 -4.36 -4.12
N LEU A 246 -17.04 -3.68 -3.60
CA LEU A 246 -17.18 -2.64 -2.59
C LEU A 246 -18.01 -1.47 -3.12
N SER A 247 -17.76 -1.05 -4.36
CA SER A 247 -18.54 0.02 -5.01
C SER A 247 -20.02 -0.30 -5.14
N ARG A 248 -20.39 -1.59 -5.28
CA ARG A 248 -21.79 -2.02 -5.24
C ARG A 248 -22.37 -1.92 -3.83
N SER A 249 -21.63 -2.39 -2.82
CA SER A 249 -22.06 -2.32 -1.41
C SER A 249 -22.29 -0.88 -0.94
N LEU A 250 -21.34 0.03 -1.21
CA LEU A 250 -21.43 1.44 -0.81
C LEU A 250 -22.60 2.19 -1.46
N ARG A 251 -23.05 1.76 -2.66
CA ARG A 251 -24.24 2.35 -3.31
C ARG A 251 -25.53 1.95 -2.62
N THR A 252 -25.60 0.72 -2.11
CA THR A 252 -26.75 0.23 -1.34
C THR A 252 -26.85 0.92 0.01
N GLU A 253 -25.73 1.13 0.71
CA GLU A 253 -25.70 1.77 2.04
C GLU A 253 -26.15 3.24 1.99
N ARG A 254 -25.83 3.98 0.92
CA ARG A 254 -26.33 5.35 0.73
C ARG A 254 -27.86 5.46 0.62
N GLN A 255 -28.55 4.34 0.38
CA GLN A 255 -30.01 4.30 0.26
C GLN A 255 -30.71 3.90 1.57
N SER A 256 -29.95 3.50 2.60
CA SER A 256 -30.49 3.19 3.93
C SER A 256 -30.63 4.47 4.77
N PRO A 257 -31.83 4.83 5.27
CA PRO A 257 -32.07 6.06 6.01
C PRO A 257 -31.64 6.01 7.49
N ASN A 258 -31.11 4.89 7.99
CA ASN A 258 -30.59 4.82 9.35
C ASN A 258 -29.20 5.45 9.39
N GLY A 259 -29.18 6.72 9.79
CA GLY A 259 -27.99 7.54 9.95
C GLY A 259 -27.03 6.95 10.97
N ASP A 260 -25.89 6.51 10.47
CA ASP A 260 -24.74 6.19 11.30
C ASP A 260 -24.06 7.49 11.76
N THR A 261 -23.63 7.54 13.02
CA THR A 261 -23.27 8.79 13.74
C THR A 261 -21.76 9.10 13.69
N GLY A 262 -20.97 8.26 13.02
CA GLY A 262 -19.52 8.42 12.89
C GLY A 262 -19.09 9.32 11.72
N ALA A 263 -18.02 10.10 11.92
CA ALA A 263 -17.37 10.83 10.83
C ALA A 263 -16.82 9.86 9.78
N PRO A 264 -16.96 10.15 8.48
CA PRO A 264 -16.47 9.26 7.44
C PRO A 264 -14.95 9.11 7.49
N VAL A 265 -14.48 7.90 7.18
CA VAL A 265 -13.06 7.55 7.13
C VAL A 265 -12.61 7.26 5.70
N PHE A 266 -11.41 7.71 5.37
CA PHE A 266 -10.84 7.71 4.03
C PHE A 266 -9.50 7.00 4.01
N TRP A 267 -9.35 6.00 3.15
CA TRP A 267 -8.10 5.28 2.90
C TRP A 267 -7.29 5.97 1.80
N LEU A 268 -6.07 6.38 2.12
CA LEU A 268 -5.16 7.09 1.23
C LEU A 268 -4.35 6.16 0.32
N LEU A 269 -4.37 6.45 -0.97
CA LEU A 269 -3.56 5.80 -2.01
C LEU A 269 -2.53 6.75 -2.64
N SER A 270 -2.39 7.98 -2.14
CA SER A 270 -1.37 8.95 -2.55
C SER A 270 -0.68 9.55 -1.33
N LEU A 271 0.48 10.19 -1.55
CA LEU A 271 1.01 11.14 -0.57
C LEU A 271 0.03 12.31 -0.40
N TYR A 272 -0.17 12.70 0.86
CA TYR A 272 -1.12 13.73 1.21
C TYR A 272 -0.46 14.85 2.01
N SER A 273 -0.77 16.09 1.64
CA SER A 273 -0.49 17.29 2.43
C SER A 273 -1.81 18.05 2.58
N PRO A 274 -2.30 18.30 3.80
CA PRO A 274 -3.62 18.87 4.02
C PRO A 274 -3.75 20.27 3.41
N SER A 275 -4.84 20.50 2.70
CA SER A 275 -5.25 21.84 2.28
C SER A 275 -5.88 22.59 3.46
N PRO A 276 -5.93 23.94 3.42
CA PRO A 276 -6.65 24.72 4.42
C PRO A 276 -8.15 24.40 4.53
N ALA A 277 -8.74 23.81 3.50
CA ALA A 277 -10.15 23.38 3.50
C ALA A 277 -10.35 21.97 4.08
N ASP A 278 -9.28 21.22 4.31
CA ASP A 278 -9.37 19.83 4.80
C ASP A 278 -9.53 19.81 6.32
N ALA A 279 -10.74 19.55 6.80
CA ALA A 279 -11.04 19.35 8.21
C ALA A 279 -10.73 17.89 8.64
N ILE A 280 -9.44 17.57 8.79
CA ILE A 280 -8.99 16.23 9.21
C ILE A 280 -9.04 16.10 10.74
N ASP A 281 -9.70 15.06 11.22
CA ASP A 281 -9.60 14.62 12.61
C ASP A 281 -8.39 13.69 12.79
N TRP A 282 -7.31 14.27 13.31
CA TRP A 282 -6.06 13.57 13.58
C TRP A 282 -6.12 12.61 14.78
N LYS A 283 -7.20 12.61 15.58
CA LYS A 283 -7.33 11.73 16.75
C LYS A 283 -7.89 10.35 16.40
N THR A 284 -8.78 10.30 15.43
CA THR A 284 -9.53 9.07 15.08
C THR A 284 -8.86 8.29 13.94
N GLY A 285 -7.96 8.93 13.18
CA GLY A 285 -7.23 8.30 12.08
C GLY A 285 -6.01 7.49 12.51
N GLN A 286 -5.55 6.61 11.62
CA GLN A 286 -4.27 5.90 11.74
C GLN A 286 -3.41 6.23 10.54
N TYR A 287 -2.34 6.99 10.76
CA TYR A 287 -1.52 7.52 9.68
C TYR A 287 -0.03 7.46 10.00
N GLN A 288 0.78 7.51 8.95
CA GLN A 288 2.24 7.59 9.04
C GLN A 288 2.74 8.78 8.24
N PHE A 289 3.87 9.35 8.65
CA PHE A 289 4.51 10.46 7.95
C PHE A 289 5.68 9.99 7.10
N ALA A 290 5.89 10.69 5.98
CA ALA A 290 7.08 10.60 5.16
C ALA A 290 7.67 12.01 4.98
N ILE A 291 8.97 12.15 5.22
CA ILE A 291 9.70 13.37 4.91
C ILE A 291 10.09 13.35 3.44
N ARG A 292 9.71 14.40 2.72
CA ARG A 292 10.01 14.57 1.31
C ARG A 292 10.98 15.74 1.14
N GLY A 293 12.18 15.48 0.64
CA GLY A 293 13.18 16.47 0.24
C GLY A 293 13.60 16.30 -1.23
N GLY A 294 14.85 16.58 -1.55
CA GLY A 294 15.42 16.39 -2.88
C GLY A 294 15.80 17.69 -3.58
N ARG A 295 16.20 17.59 -4.85
CA ARG A 295 16.76 18.71 -5.61
C ARG A 295 15.87 19.13 -6.76
N VAL A 296 15.89 20.41 -7.10
CA VAL A 296 15.26 20.95 -8.31
C VAL A 296 16.02 20.43 -9.53
N GLU A 297 15.30 20.05 -10.58
CA GLU A 297 15.92 19.67 -11.84
C GLU A 297 16.48 20.92 -12.54
N GLY A 298 17.78 20.92 -12.85
CA GLY A 298 18.44 22.04 -13.51
C GLY A 298 19.94 22.08 -13.24
N ALA A 299 20.65 22.99 -13.93
CA ALA A 299 22.11 23.08 -13.91
C ALA A 299 22.71 23.35 -12.51
N LEU A 300 21.99 24.05 -11.64
CA LEU A 300 22.43 24.40 -10.28
C LEU A 300 21.97 23.40 -9.21
N ALA A 301 21.09 22.45 -9.56
CA ALA A 301 20.57 21.40 -8.67
C ALA A 301 20.26 21.84 -7.23
N ALA A 302 19.60 22.99 -7.05
CA ALA A 302 19.31 23.56 -5.73
C ALA A 302 18.44 22.63 -4.86
N GLU A 303 18.65 22.67 -3.54
CA GLU A 303 17.90 21.84 -2.59
C GLU A 303 16.50 22.41 -2.34
N LYS A 304 15.48 21.56 -2.50
CA LYS A 304 14.09 21.89 -2.22
C LYS A 304 13.86 21.92 -0.71
N LYS A 305 12.90 22.74 -0.28
CA LYS A 305 12.41 22.70 1.11
C LYS A 305 11.83 21.31 1.41
N SER A 306 12.17 20.76 2.57
CA SER A 306 11.63 19.49 3.04
C SER A 306 10.22 19.66 3.58
N VAL A 307 9.33 18.70 3.30
CA VAL A 307 7.92 18.73 3.72
C VAL A 307 7.55 17.39 4.35
N HIS A 308 6.81 17.44 5.45
CA HIS A 308 6.17 16.27 6.04
C HIS A 308 4.84 16.00 5.33
N MET A 309 4.66 14.77 4.86
CA MET A 309 3.46 14.35 4.15
C MET A 309 2.93 13.06 4.77
N VAL A 310 1.63 12.86 4.74
CA VAL A 310 0.99 11.60 5.15
C VAL A 310 1.19 10.56 4.06
N SER A 311 1.58 9.34 4.44
CA SER A 311 1.88 8.26 3.51
C SER A 311 0.65 7.45 3.10
N GLU A 312 0.80 6.76 1.97
CA GLU A 312 -0.15 5.79 1.44
C GLU A 312 -0.43 4.67 2.46
N GLY A 313 -1.64 4.11 2.44
CA GLY A 313 -2.12 3.14 3.43
C GLY A 313 -2.72 3.78 4.69
N SER A 314 -2.44 5.07 4.94
CA SER A 314 -3.04 5.81 6.06
C SER A 314 -4.56 5.91 5.93
N VAL A 315 -5.25 5.95 7.06
CA VAL A 315 -6.70 6.14 7.15
C VAL A 315 -6.98 7.43 7.92
N LEU A 316 -7.68 8.35 7.28
CA LEU A 316 -7.99 9.68 7.80
C LEU A 316 -9.50 9.80 8.08
N ALA A 317 -9.86 10.33 9.25
CA ALA A 317 -11.23 10.73 9.54
C ALA A 317 -11.43 12.19 9.11
N SER A 318 -12.50 12.49 8.37
CA SER A 318 -12.84 13.85 7.96
C SER A 318 -14.31 13.95 7.59
N ASP A 319 -14.93 15.12 7.73
CA ASP A 319 -16.34 15.33 7.37
C ASP A 319 -16.56 15.28 5.85
N ALA A 320 -15.57 15.72 5.09
CA ALA A 320 -15.57 15.76 3.64
C ALA A 320 -14.42 14.94 3.06
N GLU A 321 -14.50 14.64 1.76
CA GLU A 321 -13.39 13.98 1.08
C GLU A 321 -12.16 14.90 1.08
N PRO A 322 -11.01 14.47 1.64
CA PRO A 322 -9.80 15.29 1.64
C PRO A 322 -9.40 15.67 0.22
N ILE A 323 -8.96 16.92 0.03
CA ILE A 323 -8.54 17.44 -1.28
C ILE A 323 -7.01 17.39 -1.38
N GLY A 324 -6.33 17.82 -0.32
CA GLY A 324 -4.89 18.01 -0.27
C GLY A 324 -4.42 19.21 -1.08
N THR A 325 -3.12 19.51 -1.00
CA THR A 325 -2.53 20.68 -1.67
C THR A 325 -1.18 20.38 -2.30
N ALA A 326 -0.79 21.18 -3.29
CA ALA A 326 0.54 21.21 -3.85
C ALA A 326 1.37 22.28 -3.15
N VAL A 327 2.32 21.85 -2.31
CA VAL A 327 3.15 22.76 -1.52
C VAL A 327 4.27 23.34 -2.39
N ASP A 328 4.46 24.66 -2.39
CA ASP A 328 5.64 25.26 -3.01
C ASP A 328 6.88 25.01 -2.14
N VAL A 329 7.80 24.21 -2.68
CA VAL A 329 9.06 23.83 -2.06
C VAL A 329 10.26 24.48 -2.73
N ALA A 330 10.04 25.56 -3.49
CA ALA A 330 11.10 26.36 -4.08
C ALA A 330 12.07 26.89 -3.00
N PRO A 331 13.39 26.86 -3.28
CA PRO A 331 14.36 27.61 -2.47
C PRO A 331 14.01 29.10 -2.42
N ASP A 332 14.47 29.81 -1.40
CA ASP A 332 14.24 31.25 -1.30
C ASP A 332 14.91 32.00 -2.46
N GLY A 333 14.17 32.94 -3.08
CA GLY A 333 14.65 33.69 -4.24
C GLY A 333 14.73 32.90 -5.56
N PHE A 334 14.16 31.70 -5.62
CA PHE A 334 14.15 30.89 -6.84
C PHE A 334 13.22 31.47 -7.92
N ALA A 335 13.58 31.32 -9.20
CA ALA A 335 12.97 32.06 -10.31
C ALA A 335 11.51 31.68 -10.63
N HIS A 336 11.06 30.50 -10.18
CA HIS A 336 9.71 30.01 -10.41
C HIS A 336 9.28 29.09 -9.25
N PRO A 337 7.98 28.89 -9.00
CA PRO A 337 7.53 27.96 -7.97
C PRO A 337 7.96 26.53 -8.29
N VAL A 338 8.12 25.71 -7.25
CA VAL A 338 8.45 24.30 -7.39
C VAL A 338 7.48 23.50 -6.54
N TYR A 339 6.48 22.92 -7.18
CA TYR A 339 5.42 22.23 -6.47
C TYR A 339 5.80 20.81 -6.06
N ARG A 340 5.45 20.47 -4.82
CA ARG A 340 5.37 19.12 -4.30
C ARG A 340 3.92 18.74 -4.12
N CYS A 341 3.43 17.88 -5.02
CA CYS A 341 2.05 17.44 -5.02
C CYS A 341 1.73 16.56 -3.80
N GLY A 342 0.75 17.00 -3.01
CA GLY A 342 0.14 16.26 -1.90
C GLY A 342 -1.38 16.15 -2.03
N PHE A 343 -1.89 16.05 -3.26
CA PHE A 343 -3.32 15.85 -3.52
C PHE A 343 -3.76 14.49 -2.99
N ALA A 344 -4.92 14.45 -2.35
CA ALA A 344 -5.46 13.24 -1.76
C ALA A 344 -6.16 12.37 -2.83
N PHE A 345 -5.64 11.17 -3.07
CA PHE A 345 -6.34 10.11 -3.76
C PHE A 345 -6.87 9.15 -2.70
N VAL A 346 -8.18 9.22 -2.45
CA VAL A 346 -8.80 8.50 -1.34
C VAL A 346 -9.94 7.60 -1.79
N LEU A 347 -10.13 6.52 -1.03
CA LEU A 347 -11.33 5.68 -1.06
C LEU A 347 -12.06 5.82 0.28
N LYS A 348 -13.35 6.18 0.25
CA LYS A 348 -14.20 6.18 1.45
C LYS A 348 -14.42 4.74 1.90
N LEU A 349 -14.02 4.41 3.13
CA LEU A 349 -14.23 3.08 3.70
C LEU A 349 -15.69 2.92 4.15
N PRO A 350 -16.25 1.70 4.11
CA PRO A 350 -17.54 1.42 4.74
C PRO A 350 -17.42 1.64 6.25
N THR A 351 -18.47 2.18 6.87
CA THR A 351 -18.49 2.28 8.33
C THR A 351 -18.53 0.86 8.89
N PRO A 352 -17.71 0.53 9.92
CA PRO A 352 -17.79 -0.78 10.53
C PRO A 352 -19.22 -0.97 11.04
N ARG A 353 -19.93 -1.95 10.49
CA ARG A 353 -21.19 -2.40 11.09
C ARG A 353 -20.82 -2.82 12.50
N SER A 354 -21.37 -2.15 13.51
CA SER A 354 -21.46 -2.73 14.83
C SER A 354 -22.01 -4.14 14.63
N THR A 355 -21.13 -5.13 14.77
CA THR A 355 -21.59 -6.47 15.09
C THR A 355 -22.39 -6.25 16.36
N ALA A 356 -23.71 -6.37 16.24
CA ALA A 356 -24.61 -6.40 17.38
C ALA A 356 -23.89 -7.19 18.46
N GLU A 357 -23.68 -6.56 19.61
CA GLU A 357 -23.26 -7.25 20.82
C GLU A 357 -24.07 -8.53 20.84
N THR A 358 -23.41 -9.67 20.67
CA THR A 358 -24.01 -10.93 21.04
C THR A 358 -24.31 -10.73 22.51
N GLU A 359 -25.57 -10.46 22.83
CA GLU A 359 -26.02 -10.32 24.21
C GLU A 359 -25.42 -11.52 24.96
N PRO A 360 -24.72 -11.30 26.08
CA PRO A 360 -24.21 -12.41 26.85
C PRO A 360 -25.42 -13.29 27.16
N VAL A 361 -25.37 -14.53 26.68
CA VAL A 361 -26.36 -15.56 26.99
C VAL A 361 -26.58 -15.50 28.50
N GLU A 362 -27.76 -15.03 28.91
CA GLU A 362 -28.16 -15.04 30.30
C GLU A 362 -28.10 -16.50 30.76
N THR A 363 -27.05 -16.83 31.51
CA THR A 363 -27.05 -18.05 32.31
C THR A 363 -28.24 -17.95 33.26
N PRO A 364 -29.19 -18.90 33.23
CA PRO A 364 -30.26 -18.92 34.20
C PRO A 364 -29.64 -19.12 35.59
N SER A 365 -29.71 -18.09 36.42
CA SER A 365 -29.46 -18.19 37.84
C SER A 365 -30.68 -18.81 38.50
N ASP A 366 -30.62 -20.11 38.80
CA ASP A 366 -31.52 -20.76 39.75
C ASP A 366 -31.23 -20.21 41.17
N PRO A 367 -32.20 -19.59 41.86
CA PRO A 367 -32.07 -19.26 43.25
C PRO A 367 -32.84 -20.30 44.06
N ASP A 368 -32.17 -21.31 44.63
CA ASP A 368 -32.68 -21.90 45.87
C ASP A 368 -31.63 -22.64 46.70
N ALA A 369 -31.67 -22.29 47.99
CA ALA A 369 -31.21 -23.03 49.16
C ALA A 369 -29.69 -23.22 49.40
N LEU A 370 -29.14 -22.23 50.11
CA LEU A 370 -28.18 -22.45 51.19
C LEU A 370 -28.69 -23.52 52.16
N GLU A 371 -27.88 -24.53 52.46
CA GLU A 371 -27.71 -24.99 53.85
C GLU A 371 -26.32 -25.62 54.04
N SER A 372 -25.54 -24.99 54.92
CA SER A 372 -24.20 -25.38 55.33
C SER A 372 -24.22 -26.53 56.34
N ARG A 373 -23.31 -27.49 56.22
CA ARG A 373 -22.82 -28.30 57.35
C ARG A 373 -21.28 -28.29 57.37
N PRO A 374 -20.63 -27.93 58.50
CA PRO A 374 -19.18 -27.89 58.58
C PRO A 374 -18.57 -29.22 59.05
N CYS A 375 -17.36 -29.46 58.52
CA CYS A 375 -16.21 -30.21 59.04
C CYS A 375 -16.41 -31.51 59.83
N ASP A 376 -15.83 -32.59 59.30
CA ASP A 376 -14.97 -33.48 60.09
C ASP A 376 -13.86 -34.10 59.20
N GLN A 377 -12.64 -34.04 59.72
CA GLN A 377 -11.46 -34.87 59.38
C GLN A 377 -10.79 -35.19 60.72
N PRO A 378 -9.85 -36.16 60.85
CA PRO A 378 -9.38 -37.20 59.91
C PRO A 378 -9.22 -38.59 60.60
N GLU A 379 -8.84 -39.65 59.86
CA GLU A 379 -7.89 -40.65 60.40
C GLU A 379 -7.09 -41.36 59.27
N PRO A 380 -5.81 -41.74 59.49
CA PRO A 380 -4.86 -42.05 58.42
C PRO A 380 -4.46 -43.54 58.28
N ALA A 381 -4.02 -43.89 57.06
CA ALA A 381 -3.05 -44.92 56.61
C ALA A 381 -3.03 -46.36 57.18
N PRO A 382 -2.75 -47.36 56.31
CA PRO A 382 -1.39 -47.94 56.31
C PRO A 382 -0.85 -48.11 54.86
N VAL A 383 0.37 -47.67 54.53
CA VAL A 383 1.68 -48.32 54.70
C VAL A 383 1.84 -49.65 53.92
N ASN A 384 2.48 -49.50 52.75
CA ASN A 384 3.61 -50.26 52.19
C ASN A 384 3.55 -51.80 52.08
N LEU A 385 3.90 -52.34 50.90
CA LEU A 385 4.77 -53.53 50.68
C LEU A 385 4.81 -53.91 49.18
N GLU A 386 5.91 -53.57 48.50
CA GLU A 386 6.53 -54.43 47.47
C GLU A 386 7.30 -55.56 48.19
N PRO A 387 7.55 -56.77 47.62
CA PRO A 387 8.25 -56.95 46.33
C PRO A 387 7.91 -58.21 45.47
N GLU A 388 8.31 -58.14 44.18
CA GLU A 388 8.92 -59.15 43.23
C GLU A 388 8.64 -60.69 43.32
N PRO A 389 9.06 -61.55 42.35
CA PRO A 389 9.50 -61.37 40.94
C PRO A 389 8.89 -62.40 39.93
N THR A 390 9.30 -62.20 38.68
CA THR A 390 9.31 -63.04 37.45
C THR A 390 9.24 -64.58 37.55
N THR A 391 8.64 -65.21 36.53
CA THR A 391 9.05 -66.43 35.78
C THR A 391 7.93 -66.76 34.77
N ASN A 392 8.07 -67.41 33.61
CA ASN A 392 9.14 -67.79 32.68
C ASN A 392 8.44 -68.48 31.46
N THR A 393 9.20 -68.95 30.46
CA THR A 393 8.89 -69.83 29.31
C THR A 393 8.35 -69.14 28.05
N GLY A 394 8.91 -69.32 26.85
CA GLY A 394 10.02 -70.12 26.32
C GLY A 394 9.96 -70.02 24.78
N GLU A 395 11.05 -69.62 24.10
CA GLU A 395 11.97 -70.51 23.33
C GLU A 395 11.61 -70.61 21.81
N PRO A 396 12.49 -71.10 20.90
CA PRO A 396 13.56 -70.34 20.22
C PRO A 396 13.56 -70.51 18.67
N GLY A 397 14.56 -69.96 17.96
CA GLY A 397 14.87 -70.37 16.58
C GLY A 397 15.79 -69.42 15.79
N ASP A 398 17.01 -69.89 15.51
CA ASP A 398 18.12 -69.25 14.79
C ASP A 398 17.86 -68.93 13.30
N GLU A 399 18.61 -67.97 12.73
CA GLU A 399 19.58 -68.24 11.64
C GLU A 399 20.45 -67.00 11.31
N ILE A 400 21.74 -67.19 11.55
CA ILE A 400 23.00 -66.73 10.91
C ILE A 400 22.95 -65.54 9.95
#